data_AF-A0A969EZB5-F1
#
_entry.id   AF-A0A969EZB5-F1
#
_cell.length_a   1.000
_cell.length_b   1.000
_cell.length_c   1.000
_cell.angle_alpha   90.00
_cell.angle_beta   90.00
_cell.angle_gamma   90.00
#
_symmetry.space_group_name_H-M   'P 1'
#
loop_
_entity.id
_entity.type
_entity.pdbx_description
1 polymer ?
#
loop_
_entity_poly.entity_id
_entity_poly.type
_entity_poly.pdbx_seq_one_letter_code
_entity_poly.pdbx_strand_id
1 'polypeptide(L)'
;MWEYPSDQFLPHACQSGSNADASVPVIIACDEPPPGGDEVLINLASRIPLFFGRFERVAEVIVAPQREEGRSRYKFYRGHGYPLYDHKLEHWED
;
A
#
# COMPACT_ATOMS: atom_id res chain seq x y z
N MET A 1 -8.90 4.18 11.56
CA MET A 1 -8.50 2.76 11.56
C MET A 1 -8.61 2.13 12.95
N TRP A 2 -8.53 2.89 14.06
CA TRP A 2 -8.94 2.36 15.38
C TRP A 2 -10.46 2.19 15.54
N GLU A 3 -11.25 2.95 14.80
CA GLU A 3 -12.72 2.96 14.91
C GLU A 3 -13.42 2.06 13.89
N TYR A 4 -12.68 1.47 12.94
CA TYR A 4 -13.25 0.66 11.86
C TYR A 4 -12.31 -0.49 11.46
N PRO A 5 -12.87 -1.71 11.29
CA PRO A 5 -14.21 -2.11 11.72
C PRO A 5 -14.30 -2.16 13.24
N SER A 6 -15.48 -1.89 13.81
CA SER A 6 -15.65 -1.61 15.26
C SER A 6 -15.43 -2.82 16.17
N ASP A 7 -15.39 -4.02 15.60
CA ASP A 7 -15.23 -5.31 16.28
C ASP A 7 -13.82 -5.93 16.08
N GLN A 8 -12.90 -5.21 15.42
CA GLN A 8 -11.54 -5.70 15.17
C GLN A 8 -10.48 -4.74 15.68
N PHE A 9 -9.34 -5.31 16.07
CA PHE A 9 -8.15 -4.56 16.44
C PHE A 9 -7.05 -4.80 15.41
N LEU A 10 -6.70 -3.74 14.68
CA LEU A 10 -5.61 -3.78 13.70
C LEU A 10 -4.50 -2.83 14.15
N PRO A 11 -3.40 -3.34 14.73
CA PRO A 11 -2.32 -2.51 15.27
C PRO A 11 -1.66 -1.67 14.17
N HIS A 12 -1.71 -0.34 14.29
CA HIS A 12 -1.10 0.57 13.33
C HIS A 12 -0.50 1.81 13.98
N ALA A 13 0.50 2.39 13.32
CA ALA A 13 1.11 3.65 13.74
C ALA A 13 1.46 4.50 12.53
N CYS A 14 1.28 5.82 12.67
CA CYS A 14 1.83 6.76 11.70
C CYS A 14 3.33 6.93 11.94
N GLN A 15 4.12 6.88 10.86
CA GLN A 15 5.51 7.25 10.93
C GLN A 15 5.63 8.75 11.22
N SER A 16 6.27 9.10 12.33
CA SER A 16 6.59 10.48 12.69
C SER A 16 8.10 10.69 12.61
N GLY A 17 8.55 11.35 11.54
CA GLY A 17 9.98 11.55 11.28
C GLY A 17 10.73 10.24 10.99
N SER A 18 11.94 10.11 11.49
CA SER A 18 12.81 8.94 11.29
C SER A 18 12.54 7.78 12.26
N ASN A 19 11.58 7.92 13.18
CA ASN A 19 11.30 6.95 14.23
C ASN A 19 9.88 6.37 14.05
N ALA A 20 9.71 5.47 13.08
CA ALA A 20 8.60 4.53 13.13
C ALA A 20 9.05 3.31 13.95
N ASP A 21 8.21 2.88 14.90
CA ASP A 21 8.44 1.66 15.65
C ASP A 21 8.23 0.47 14.71
N ALA A 22 9.35 -0.15 14.30
CA ALA A 22 9.35 -1.30 13.40
C ALA A 22 8.67 -2.54 14.00
N SER A 23 8.29 -2.53 15.29
CA SER A 23 7.50 -3.59 15.91
C SER A 23 6.00 -3.51 15.59
N VAL A 24 5.53 -2.41 14.98
CA VAL A 24 4.12 -2.24 14.63
C VAL A 24 3.80 -2.93 13.30
N PRO A 25 2.81 -3.86 13.26
CA PRO A 25 2.43 -4.60 12.04
C PRO A 25 2.01 -3.76 10.84
N VAL A 26 1.39 -2.60 11.06
CA VAL A 26 0.93 -1.69 9.99
C VAL A 26 1.53 -0.30 10.20
N ILE A 27 2.39 0.10 9.28
CA ILE A 27 3.01 1.43 9.27
C ILE A 27 2.30 2.30 8.23
N ILE A 28 1.84 3.47 8.66
CA ILE A 28 1.25 4.49 7.78
C ILE A 28 2.28 5.58 7.56
N ALA A 29 2.76 5.73 6.33
CA ALA A 29 3.83 6.67 5.99
C ALA A 29 3.57 7.39 4.66
N CYS A 30 4.09 8.61 4.55
CA CYS A 30 4.16 9.37 3.30
C CYS A 30 5.54 9.26 2.63
N ASP A 31 6.54 8.79 3.38
CA ASP A 31 7.93 8.64 2.97
C ASP A 31 8.35 7.17 3.06
N GLU A 32 9.62 6.89 2.78
CA GLU A 32 10.20 5.56 2.87
C GLU A 32 10.11 5.01 4.32
N PRO A 33 9.47 3.83 4.52
CA PRO A 33 9.37 3.24 5.85
C PRO A 33 10.72 2.67 6.30
N PRO A 34 10.92 2.52 7.63
CA PRO A 34 12.08 1.82 8.17
C PRO A 34 12.28 0.45 7.51
N PRO A 35 13.51 -0.08 7.49
CA PRO A 35 13.73 -1.45 7.05
C PRO A 35 13.08 -2.45 8.01
N GLY A 36 12.59 -3.57 7.46
CA GLY A 36 11.83 -4.56 8.21
C GLY A 36 10.33 -4.38 8.03
N GLY A 37 9.62 -5.48 7.74
CA GLY A 37 8.21 -5.43 7.34
C GLY A 37 8.01 -5.21 5.84
N ASP A 38 8.70 -6.00 5.01
CA ASP A 38 8.75 -5.83 3.55
C ASP A 38 7.81 -6.82 2.82
N GLU A 39 6.79 -7.36 3.48
CA GLU A 39 5.89 -8.36 2.88
C GLU A 39 4.86 -7.73 1.93
N VAL A 40 4.27 -6.60 2.31
CA VAL A 40 3.21 -5.95 1.53
C VAL A 40 3.32 -4.42 1.61
N LEU A 41 3.37 -3.78 0.45
CA LEU A 41 3.17 -2.34 0.30
C LEU A 41 1.75 -2.06 -0.22
N ILE A 42 0.98 -1.27 0.51
CA ILE A 42 -0.25 -0.65 -0.02
C ILE A 42 0.13 0.76 -0.52
N ASN A 43 0.26 0.91 -1.84
CA ASN A 43 0.62 2.19 -2.43
C ASN A 43 -0.64 3.04 -2.69
N LEU A 44 -0.78 4.13 -1.92
CA LEU A 44 -1.82 5.15 -2.13
C LEU A 44 -1.29 6.40 -2.84
N ALA A 45 0.00 6.44 -3.20
CA ALA A 45 0.59 7.58 -3.89
C ALA A 45 0.19 7.58 -5.38
N SER A 46 0.25 8.78 -6.00
CA SER A 46 0.00 8.92 -7.45
C SER A 46 1.09 8.29 -8.32
N ARG A 47 2.27 8.00 -7.75
CA ARG A 47 3.43 7.41 -8.43
C ARG A 47 3.88 6.12 -7.75
N ILE A 48 4.71 5.35 -8.44
CA ILE A 48 5.39 4.20 -7.86
C ILE A 48 6.53 4.72 -6.96
N PRO A 49 6.57 4.37 -5.66
CA PRO A 49 7.66 4.76 -4.79
C PRO A 49 8.98 4.12 -5.23
N LEU A 50 10.11 4.84 -5.13
CA LEU A 50 11.41 4.30 -5.55
C LEU A 50 11.82 3.03 -4.78
N PHE A 51 11.35 2.91 -3.55
CA PHE A 51 11.63 1.79 -2.66
C PHE A 51 10.68 0.59 -2.84
N PHE A 52 9.72 0.64 -3.77
CA PHE A 52 8.69 -0.42 -3.92
C PHE A 52 9.30 -1.81 -4.14
N GLY A 53 10.47 -1.87 -4.79
CA GLY A 53 11.13 -3.13 -5.14
C GLY A 53 11.65 -3.93 -3.94
N ARG A 54 11.65 -3.35 -2.73
CA ARG A 54 11.93 -4.12 -1.50
C ARG A 54 10.79 -5.07 -1.14
N PHE A 55 9.56 -4.76 -1.55
CA PHE A 55 8.38 -5.44 -1.07
C PHE A 55 8.07 -6.69 -1.89
N GLU A 56 7.69 -7.78 -1.23
CA GLU A 56 7.29 -9.01 -1.91
C GLU A 56 6.01 -8.84 -2.73
N ARG A 57 5.09 -7.99 -2.26
CA ARG A 57 3.83 -7.67 -2.93
C ARG A 57 3.52 -6.17 -2.86
N VAL A 58 2.95 -5.67 -3.94
CA VAL A 58 2.39 -4.31 -4.01
C VAL A 58 0.91 -4.40 -4.32
N ALA A 59 0.09 -3.79 -3.46
CA ALA A 59 -1.32 -3.56 -3.69
C ALA A 59 -1.54 -2.07 -4.00
N GLU A 60 -2.34 -1.79 -5.03
CA GLU A 60 -2.74 -0.42 -5.37
C GLU A 60 -4.25 -0.29 -5.38
N VAL A 61 -4.76 0.81 -4.82
CA VAL A 61 -6.19 1.11 -4.82
C VAL A 61 -6.48 2.05 -5.99
N ILE A 62 -7.31 1.60 -6.92
CA ILE A 62 -7.69 2.38 -8.11
C ILE A 62 -9.12 2.89 -7.97
N VAL A 63 -9.26 4.20 -7.74
CA VAL A 63 -10.55 4.91 -7.74
C VAL A 63 -10.72 5.73 -9.01
N ALA A 64 -11.96 6.10 -9.35
CA ALA A 64 -12.29 6.77 -10.62
C ALA A 64 -11.44 8.02 -10.93
N PRO A 65 -11.15 8.93 -9.96
CA PRO A 65 -10.31 10.10 -10.22
C PRO A 65 -8.85 9.78 -10.56
N GLN A 66 -8.33 8.63 -10.14
CA GLN A 66 -6.91 8.25 -10.24
C GLN A 66 -6.64 7.21 -11.35
N ARG A 67 -7.60 7.03 -12.24
CA ARG A 67 -7.63 5.90 -13.19
C ARG A 67 -6.53 6.01 -14.25
N GLU A 68 -6.13 7.21 -14.64
CA GLU A 68 -5.03 7.41 -15.60
C GLU A 68 -3.65 7.19 -14.97
N GLU A 69 -3.42 7.69 -13.76
CA GLU A 69 -2.19 7.40 -13.02
C GLU A 69 -2.09 5.90 -12.74
N GLY A 70 -3.19 5.27 -12.32
CA GLY A 70 -3.29 3.83 -12.13
C GLY A 70 -2.94 3.03 -13.40
N ARG A 71 -3.46 3.43 -14.56
CA ARG A 71 -3.10 2.82 -15.85
C ARG A 71 -1.61 2.94 -16.14
N SER A 72 -0.99 4.06 -15.81
CA SER A 72 0.43 4.30 -16.03
C SER A 72 1.29 3.39 -15.15
N ARG A 73 0.94 3.23 -13.87
CA ARG A 73 1.63 2.32 -12.94
C ARG A 73 1.44 0.86 -13.33
N TYR A 74 0.22 0.46 -13.73
CA TYR A 74 -0.06 -0.88 -14.26
C TYR A 74 0.82 -1.22 -15.48
N LYS A 75 0.96 -0.28 -16.44
CA LYS A 75 1.85 -0.46 -17.60
C LYS A 75 3.31 -0.63 -17.18
N PHE A 76 3.77 0.14 -16.19
CA PHE A 76 5.13 0.01 -15.67
C PHE A 76 5.37 -1.40 -15.11
N TYR A 77 4.49 -1.88 -14.23
CA TYR A 77 4.65 -3.20 -13.63
C TYR A 77 4.59 -4.31 -14.69
N ARG A 78 3.66 -4.21 -15.64
CA ARG A 78 3.55 -5.16 -16.76
C ARG A 78 4.82 -5.18 -17.60
N GLY A 79 5.38 -4.01 -17.91
CA GLY A 79 6.59 -3.86 -18.73
C GLY A 79 7.84 -4.45 -18.07
N HIS A 80 7.86 -4.53 -16.74
CA HIS A 80 8.95 -5.14 -15.96
C HIS A 80 8.71 -6.61 -15.61
N GLY A 81 7.64 -7.23 -16.14
CA GLY A 81 7.39 -8.66 -15.97
C GLY A 81 6.81 -9.05 -14.60
N TYR A 82 6.32 -8.11 -13.81
CA TYR A 82 5.63 -8.43 -12.55
C TYR A 82 4.30 -9.15 -12.83
N PRO A 83 3.96 -10.19 -12.05
CA PRO A 83 2.63 -10.81 -12.14
C PRO A 83 1.57 -9.81 -11.65
N LEU A 84 0.54 -9.59 -12.47
CA LEU A 84 -0.51 -8.63 -12.18
C LEU A 84 -1.84 -9.35 -11.96
N TYR A 85 -2.51 -8.98 -10.88
CA TYR A 85 -3.83 -9.44 -10.52
C TYR A 85 -4.72 -8.21 -10.32
N ASP A 86 -5.92 -8.24 -10.87
CA ASP A 86 -6.97 -7.27 -10.55
C ASP A 86 -8.03 -7.92 -9.67
N HIS A 87 -8.43 -7.21 -8.62
CA HIS A 87 -9.45 -7.64 -7.69
C HIS A 87 -10.52 -6.56 -7.64
N LYS A 88 -11.75 -6.93 -8.00
CA LYS A 88 -12.90 -6.05 -7.79
C LYS A 88 -13.32 -6.15 -6.33
N LEU A 89 -13.23 -5.05 -5.61
CA LEU A 89 -13.73 -4.92 -4.25
C LEU A 89 -15.19 -4.44 -4.34
N GLU A 90 -16.08 -5.37 -4.62
CA GLU A 90 -17.53 -5.18 -4.52
C GLU A 90 -17.95 -5.60 -3.09
N HIS A 91 -18.95 -4.93 -2.51
CA HIS A 91 -19.51 -5.31 -1.20
C HIS A 91 -18.52 -5.26 0.00
N TRP A 92 -17.58 -4.31 0.03
CA TRP A 92 -16.55 -4.24 1.08
C TRP A 92 -17.07 -3.82 2.47
N GLU A 93 -18.32 -3.41 2.58
CA GLU A 93 -18.99 -3.04 3.84
C GLU A 93 -20.06 -4.06 4.28
N ASP A 94 -20.33 -5.10 3.48
CA ASP A 94 -21.34 -6.13 3.76
C ASP A 94 -20.82 -7.26 4.67
#